data_AF-A0A953QGA7-F1
#
_entry.id   AF-A0A953QGA7-F1
#
_cell.length_a   1.000
_cell.length_b   1.000
_cell.length_c   1.000
_cell.angle_alpha   90.00
_cell.angle_beta   90.00
_cell.angle_gamma   90.00
#
_symmetry.space_group_name_H-M   'P 1'
#
loop_
_entity.id
_entity.type
_entity.pdbx_description
1 polymer ?
#
loop_
_entity_poly.entity_id
_entity_poly.type
_entity_poly.pdbx_seq_one_letter_code
_entity_poly.pdbx_strand_id
1 'polypeptide(L)'
;MLGARLLILIAPVAMAQSLDFEMYKSRVEPIFLKKRPGHARCVACHVDAASAFKLQPLPDDKHWSEDQSRKNFEVVSRLVKPGDPDASRLLIHPLAHDGGGDIFHAGGRQFATKDDPEWKTIAAWVSAAK
;
A
#
# COMPACT_ATOMS: atom_id res chain seq x y z
N MET A 1 55.82 -10.74 -5.29
CA MET A 1 54.63 -10.05 -5.83
C MET A 1 53.40 -10.71 -5.22
N LEU A 2 52.89 -10.20 -4.10
CA LEU A 2 51.73 -10.76 -3.40
C LEU A 2 50.50 -9.94 -3.83
N GLY A 3 49.68 -10.51 -4.71
CA GLY A 3 48.43 -9.88 -5.16
C GLY A 3 47.32 -10.13 -4.15
N ALA A 4 46.93 -9.10 -3.40
CA ALA A 4 45.76 -9.14 -2.54
C ALA A 4 44.48 -9.21 -3.40
N ARG A 5 43.73 -10.32 -3.27
CA ARG A 5 42.37 -10.43 -3.85
C ARG A 5 41.41 -9.64 -2.96
N LEU A 6 40.97 -8.49 -3.45
CA LEU A 6 39.87 -7.73 -2.88
C LEU A 6 38.56 -8.49 -3.11
N LEU A 7 38.02 -9.11 -2.05
CA LEU A 7 36.66 -9.63 -2.04
C LEU A 7 35.70 -8.45 -1.85
N ILE A 8 35.08 -8.01 -2.95
CA ILE A 8 33.95 -7.08 -2.90
C ILE A 8 32.75 -7.87 -2.36
N LEU A 9 32.38 -7.61 -1.10
CA LEU A 9 31.09 -8.00 -0.56
C LEU A 9 30.03 -7.13 -1.25
N ILE A 10 29.34 -7.70 -2.24
CA ILE A 10 28.09 -7.11 -2.74
C ILE A 10 27.06 -7.36 -1.64
N ALA A 11 26.85 -6.37 -0.79
CA ALA A 11 25.66 -6.34 0.05
C ALA A 11 24.43 -6.37 -0.88
N PRO A 12 23.42 -7.23 -0.64
CA PRO A 12 22.21 -7.17 -1.44
C PRO A 12 21.57 -5.81 -1.23
N VAL A 13 21.64 -4.96 -2.25
CA VAL A 13 20.87 -3.72 -2.32
C VAL A 13 19.41 -4.16 -2.35
N ALA A 14 18.79 -4.04 -1.18
CA ALA A 14 17.38 -4.05 -0.88
C ALA A 14 16.44 -4.54 -2.00
N MET A 15 15.79 -5.67 -1.77
CA MET A 15 14.48 -5.96 -2.38
C MET A 15 13.38 -5.00 -1.85
N ALA A 16 13.70 -3.73 -1.56
CA ALA A 16 12.75 -2.62 -1.46
C ALA A 16 12.48 -2.13 -2.90
N GLN A 17 11.93 -3.04 -3.72
CA GLN A 17 10.56 -3.02 -4.23
C GLN A 17 10.37 -1.86 -5.20
N SER A 18 10.15 -2.21 -6.46
CA SER A 18 10.00 -1.35 -7.62
C SER A 18 8.82 -0.38 -7.61
N LEU A 19 8.12 -0.26 -6.49
CA LEU A 19 7.03 0.65 -6.27
C LEU A 19 7.57 2.06 -5.96
N ASP A 20 6.93 3.08 -6.51
CA ASP A 20 7.35 4.47 -6.36
C ASP A 20 6.81 5.07 -5.06
N PHE A 21 7.71 5.47 -4.15
CA PHE A 21 7.34 6.06 -2.86
C PHE A 21 6.70 7.45 -3.00
N GLU A 22 7.17 8.29 -3.92
CA GLU A 22 6.63 9.65 -4.10
C GLU A 22 5.23 9.60 -4.71
N MET A 23 4.99 8.68 -5.66
CA MET A 23 3.66 8.41 -6.18
C MET A 23 2.74 7.82 -5.10
N TYR A 24 3.26 6.91 -4.26
CA TYR A 24 2.51 6.39 -3.12
C TYR A 24 2.06 7.53 -2.19
N LYS A 25 3.01 8.34 -1.69
CA LYS A 25 2.76 9.40 -0.71
C LYS A 25 1.80 10.47 -1.26
N SER A 26 1.95 10.84 -2.54
CA SER A 26 1.14 11.91 -3.14
C SER A 26 -0.22 11.47 -3.67
N ARG A 27 -0.41 10.19 -4.02
CA ARG A 27 -1.63 9.72 -4.72
C ARG A 27 -2.35 8.59 -4.00
N VAL A 28 -1.61 7.64 -3.42
CA VAL A 28 -2.18 6.43 -2.80
C VAL A 28 -2.48 6.65 -1.32
N GLU A 29 -1.52 7.14 -0.56
CA GLU A 29 -1.66 7.33 0.89
C GLU A 29 -2.86 8.20 1.30
N PRO A 30 -3.19 9.31 0.60
CA PRO A 30 -4.36 10.12 0.94
C PRO A 30 -5.70 9.35 0.87
N ILE A 31 -5.77 8.27 0.06
CA ILE A 31 -6.97 7.44 -0.08
C ILE A 31 -7.31 6.74 1.25
N PHE A 32 -6.30 6.43 2.07
CA PHE A 32 -6.49 5.78 3.37
C PHE A 32 -7.08 6.73 4.43
N LEU A 33 -6.96 8.03 4.20
CA LEU A 33 -7.45 9.11 5.07
C LEU A 33 -8.80 9.66 4.62
N LYS A 34 -9.24 9.35 3.40
CA LYS A 34 -10.49 9.89 2.88
C LYS A 34 -11.70 9.26 3.55
N LYS A 35 -12.63 10.11 4.01
CA LYS A 35 -13.96 9.70 4.45
C LYS A 35 -14.90 9.62 3.25
N ARG A 36 -15.62 8.52 3.13
CA ARG A 36 -16.62 8.28 2.06
C ARG A 36 -18.00 8.14 2.70
N PRO A 37 -19.09 8.59 2.05
CA PRO A 37 -20.43 8.31 2.53
C PRO A 37 -20.64 6.80 2.74
N GLY A 38 -21.12 6.40 3.92
CA GLY A 38 -21.35 5.00 4.25
C GLY A 38 -20.11 4.17 4.64
N HIS A 39 -18.90 4.74 4.64
CA HIS A 39 -17.67 4.00 4.96
C HIS A 39 -16.82 4.69 6.02
N ALA A 40 -16.25 3.87 6.93
CA ALA A 40 -15.15 4.31 7.77
C ALA A 40 -13.91 4.59 6.90
N ARG A 41 -13.05 5.54 7.34
CA ARG A 41 -11.72 5.72 6.76
C ARG A 41 -10.91 4.44 6.96
N CYS A 42 -10.03 4.08 6.03
CA CYS A 42 -9.15 2.92 6.19
C CYS A 42 -8.34 3.04 7.50
N VAL A 43 -7.74 4.20 7.75
CA VAL A 43 -6.94 4.45 8.96
C VAL A 43 -7.71 4.24 10.26
N ALA A 44 -9.03 4.45 10.29
CA ALA A 44 -9.82 4.33 11.51
C ALA A 44 -9.89 2.88 12.03
N CYS A 45 -9.76 1.89 11.14
CA CYS A 45 -9.76 0.47 11.50
C CYS A 45 -8.36 -0.17 11.42
N HIS A 46 -7.44 0.44 10.67
CA HIS A 46 -6.12 -0.12 10.38
C HIS A 46 -4.97 0.53 11.17
N VAL A 47 -5.23 1.57 11.95
CA VAL A 47 -4.23 2.14 12.87
C VAL A 47 -3.85 1.12 13.94
N ASP A 48 -2.54 0.84 14.05
CA ASP A 48 -1.96 -0.12 15.00
C ASP A 48 -2.61 -1.52 15.01
N ALA A 49 -3.38 -1.86 13.98
CA ALA A 49 -4.20 -3.06 13.93
C ALA A 49 -3.36 -4.35 13.95
N ALA A 50 -3.98 -5.45 14.40
CA ALA A 50 -3.41 -6.79 14.31
C ALA A 50 -3.47 -7.41 12.89
N SER A 51 -3.86 -6.62 11.89
CA SER A 51 -3.96 -7.05 10.49
C SER A 51 -2.66 -6.82 9.71
N ALA A 52 -2.50 -7.47 8.56
CA ALA A 52 -1.35 -7.22 7.69
C ALA A 52 -1.30 -5.78 7.15
N PHE A 53 -2.45 -5.10 7.03
CA PHE A 53 -2.54 -3.68 6.73
C PHE A 53 -2.56 -2.87 8.02
N LYS A 54 -1.37 -2.65 8.59
CA LYS A 54 -1.16 -1.90 9.83
C LYS A 54 -0.58 -0.52 9.53
N LEU A 55 -1.39 0.52 9.69
CA LEU A 55 -1.01 1.90 9.49
C LEU A 55 -0.48 2.53 10.78
N GLN A 56 0.43 3.51 10.62
CA GLN A 56 0.92 4.31 11.72
C GLN A 56 -0.20 5.18 12.33
N PRO A 57 -0.13 5.51 13.63
CA PRO A 57 -1.01 6.51 14.24
C PRO A 57 -0.87 7.89 13.57
N LEU A 58 -1.99 8.60 13.43
CA LEU A 58 -1.98 9.99 12.98
C LEU A 58 -1.72 10.91 14.19
N PRO A 59 -0.66 11.73 14.18
CA PRO A 59 -0.36 12.61 15.30
C PRO A 59 -1.39 13.75 15.45
N ASP A 60 -1.96 14.24 14.34
CA ASP A 60 -2.91 15.37 14.32
C ASP A 60 -4.17 15.13 13.46
N ASP A 61 -4.54 13.87 13.25
CA ASP A 61 -5.70 13.42 12.45
C ASP A 61 -5.74 13.84 10.96
N LYS A 62 -4.76 14.62 10.49
CA LYS A 62 -4.73 15.22 9.15
C LYS A 62 -3.78 14.51 8.18
N HIS A 63 -2.52 14.32 8.57
CA HIS A 63 -1.49 13.71 7.71
C HIS A 63 -0.45 12.97 8.55
N TRP A 64 0.24 12.01 7.93
CA TRP A 64 1.43 11.37 8.49
C TRP A 64 2.67 12.22 8.25
N SER A 65 3.65 12.14 9.16
CA SER A 65 5.00 12.65 8.90
C SER A 65 5.67 11.83 7.79
N GLU A 66 6.78 12.32 7.23
CA GLU A 66 7.52 11.54 6.22
C GLU A 66 7.99 10.18 6.74
N ASP A 67 8.53 10.13 7.96
CA ASP A 67 8.97 8.88 8.59
C ASP A 67 7.81 7.90 8.78
N GLN A 68 6.63 8.40 9.14
CA GLN A 68 5.43 7.57 9.24
C GLN A 68 4.96 7.09 7.87
N SER A 69 5.03 7.96 6.85
CA SER A 69 4.68 7.62 5.47
C SER A 69 5.59 6.52 4.93
N ARG A 70 6.89 6.55 5.24
CA ARG A 70 7.85 5.48 4.87
C ARG A 70 7.51 4.15 5.55
N LYS A 71 7.16 4.17 6.84
CA LYS A 71 6.70 2.97 7.55
C LYS A 71 5.40 2.41 6.97
N ASN A 72 4.44 3.27 6.62
CA ASN A 72 3.22 2.86 5.94
C ASN A 72 3.54 2.25 4.57
N PHE A 73 4.41 2.88 3.79
CA PHE A 73 4.83 2.39 2.48
C PHE A 73 5.44 0.99 2.55
N GLU A 74 6.30 0.71 3.54
CA GLU A 74 6.87 -0.64 3.74
C GLU A 74 5.79 -1.69 4.01
N VAL A 75 4.76 -1.35 4.80
CA VAL A 75 3.64 -2.24 5.08
C VAL A 75 2.79 -2.44 3.83
N VAL A 76 2.41 -1.36 3.16
CA VAL A 76 1.54 -1.37 1.97
C VAL A 76 2.20 -2.13 0.82
N SER A 77 3.50 -1.95 0.61
CA SER A 77 4.25 -2.61 -0.47
C SER A 77 4.30 -4.13 -0.33
N ARG A 78 4.10 -4.68 0.87
CA ARG A 78 3.99 -6.14 1.10
C ARG A 78 2.62 -6.70 0.73
N LEU A 79 1.61 -5.84 0.56
CA LEU A 79 0.24 -6.20 0.20
C LEU A 79 -0.02 -6.12 -1.31
N VAL A 80 1.00 -5.72 -2.06
CA VAL A 80 0.99 -5.52 -3.49
C VAL A 80 1.81 -6.61 -4.17
N LYS A 81 1.30 -7.12 -5.29
CA LYS A 81 2.09 -7.84 -6.29
C LYS A 81 2.50 -6.82 -7.37
N PRO A 82 3.78 -6.43 -7.45
CA PRO A 82 4.25 -5.47 -8.45
C PRO A 82 3.81 -5.86 -9.87
N GLY A 83 3.28 -4.89 -10.62
CA GLY A 83 2.80 -5.07 -11.99
C GLY A 83 1.42 -5.76 -12.12
N ASP A 84 0.82 -6.23 -11.03
CA ASP A 84 -0.42 -7.02 -11.06
C ASP A 84 -1.44 -6.54 -10.02
N PRO A 85 -2.25 -5.53 -10.36
CA PRO A 85 -3.30 -4.99 -9.49
C PRO A 85 -4.33 -6.05 -9.07
N ASP A 86 -4.67 -6.96 -9.97
CA ASP A 86 -5.75 -7.93 -9.78
C ASP A 86 -5.35 -9.08 -8.86
N ALA A 87 -4.06 -9.31 -8.66
CA ALA A 87 -3.53 -10.24 -7.67
C ALA A 87 -3.01 -9.55 -6.39
N SER A 88 -3.21 -8.24 -6.25
CA SER A 88 -2.75 -7.46 -5.09
C SER A 88 -3.81 -7.42 -3.99
N ARG A 89 -3.50 -7.94 -2.80
CA ARG A 89 -4.45 -7.98 -1.67
C ARG A 89 -4.95 -6.59 -1.27
N LEU A 90 -4.11 -5.56 -1.42
CA LEU A 90 -4.48 -4.16 -1.18
C LEU A 90 -5.70 -3.71 -2.01
N LEU A 91 -5.88 -4.27 -3.21
CA LEU A 91 -6.95 -3.93 -4.15
C LEU A 91 -8.13 -4.90 -4.11
N ILE A 92 -7.89 -6.17 -3.73
CA ILE A 92 -8.93 -7.22 -3.68
C ILE A 92 -9.79 -7.11 -2.41
N HIS A 93 -9.15 -6.98 -1.24
CA HIS A 93 -9.86 -7.03 0.05
C HIS A 93 -10.91 -5.91 0.22
N PRO A 94 -10.61 -4.63 -0.10
CA PRO A 94 -11.61 -3.56 0.04
C PRO A 94 -12.64 -3.50 -1.10
N LEU A 95 -12.47 -4.26 -2.18
CA LEU A 95 -13.36 -4.27 -3.35
C LEU A 95 -14.62 -5.11 -3.06
N ALA A 96 -15.77 -4.70 -3.61
CA ALA A 96 -17.00 -5.48 -3.50
C ALA A 96 -16.87 -6.85 -4.17
N HIS A 97 -17.57 -7.84 -3.63
CA HIS A 97 -17.50 -9.23 -4.12
C HIS A 97 -17.82 -9.33 -5.60
N ASP A 98 -18.92 -8.71 -6.05
CA ASP A 98 -19.35 -8.69 -7.45
C ASP A 98 -18.35 -7.97 -8.38
N GLY A 99 -17.47 -7.13 -7.82
CA GLY A 99 -16.37 -6.46 -8.53
C GLY A 99 -15.09 -7.31 -8.62
N GLY A 100 -15.07 -8.51 -8.04
CA GLY A 100 -13.89 -9.38 -7.95
C GLY A 100 -13.15 -9.30 -6.61
N GLY A 101 -13.76 -8.67 -5.60
CA GLY A 101 -13.25 -8.68 -4.23
C GLY A 101 -13.49 -10.02 -3.51
N ASP A 102 -12.85 -10.20 -2.36
CA ASP A 102 -13.07 -11.40 -1.54
C ASP A 102 -14.45 -11.41 -0.87
N ILE A 103 -14.72 -12.38 0.01
CA ILE A 103 -16.05 -12.59 0.61
C ILE A 103 -16.36 -11.68 1.81
N PHE A 104 -15.34 -11.13 2.49
CA PHE A 104 -15.57 -10.31 3.67
C PHE A 104 -14.52 -9.23 3.93
N HIS A 105 -15.00 -8.02 4.27
CA HIS A 105 -14.19 -6.95 4.85
C HIS A 105 -14.99 -6.21 5.92
N ALA A 106 -14.53 -6.28 7.18
CA ALA A 106 -15.26 -5.75 8.33
C ALA A 106 -15.50 -4.22 8.26
N GLY A 107 -14.57 -3.48 7.65
CA GLY A 107 -14.70 -2.04 7.41
C GLY A 107 -15.64 -1.66 6.26
N GLY A 108 -16.36 -2.63 5.69
CA GLY A 108 -17.22 -2.47 4.52
C GLY A 108 -16.43 -2.41 3.19
N ARG A 109 -17.11 -2.61 2.07
CA ARG A 109 -16.49 -2.57 0.74
C ARG A 109 -16.21 -1.13 0.34
N GLN A 110 -14.95 -0.72 0.36
CA GLN A 110 -14.54 0.66 0.09
C GLN A 110 -14.66 1.02 -1.39
N PHE A 111 -14.59 0.04 -2.28
CA PHE A 111 -14.74 0.22 -3.73
C PHE A 111 -15.85 -0.68 -4.25
N ALA A 112 -16.80 -0.11 -5.00
CA ALA A 112 -17.89 -0.89 -5.58
C ALA A 112 -17.42 -1.74 -6.77
N THR A 113 -16.55 -1.18 -7.61
CA THR A 113 -16.03 -1.84 -8.82
C THR A 113 -14.60 -1.39 -9.09
N LYS A 114 -13.91 -2.06 -10.02
CA LYS A 114 -12.60 -1.63 -10.53
C LYS A 114 -12.65 -0.32 -11.32
N ASP A 115 -13.86 0.18 -11.63
CA ASP A 115 -14.03 1.48 -12.28
C ASP A 115 -13.96 2.66 -11.32
N ASP A 116 -13.94 2.40 -10.01
CA ASP A 116 -13.75 3.42 -8.99
C ASP A 116 -12.43 4.19 -9.22
N PRO A 117 -12.47 5.54 -9.23
CA PRO A 117 -11.29 6.34 -9.55
C PRO A 117 -10.14 6.17 -8.54
N GLU A 118 -10.44 5.84 -7.28
CA GLU A 118 -9.45 5.62 -6.25
C GLU A 118 -8.86 4.22 -6.33
N TRP A 119 -9.70 3.22 -6.64
CA TRP A 119 -9.22 1.89 -7.01
C TRP A 119 -8.23 1.98 -8.18
N LYS A 120 -8.59 2.70 -9.25
CA LYS A 120 -7.72 2.95 -10.42
C LYS A 120 -6.43 3.69 -10.07
N THR A 121 -6.49 4.60 -9.11
CA THR A 121 -5.29 5.32 -8.64
C THR A 121 -4.30 4.37 -7.98
N ILE A 122 -4.77 3.48 -7.10
CA ILE A 122 -3.93 2.45 -6.48
C ILE A 122 -3.45 1.46 -7.54
N ALA A 123 -4.33 0.99 -8.42
CA ALA A 123 -4.00 0.05 -9.49
C ALA A 123 -2.94 0.59 -10.46
N ALA A 124 -2.99 1.87 -10.80
CA ALA A 124 -1.99 2.52 -11.65
C ALA A 124 -0.61 2.53 -10.97
N TRP A 125 -0.55 2.84 -9.67
CA TRP A 125 0.69 2.77 -8.89
C TRP A 125 1.26 1.35 -8.83
N VAL A 126 0.41 0.34 -8.61
CA VAL A 126 0.82 -1.08 -8.63
C VAL A 126 1.33 -1.50 -10.01
N SER A 127 0.63 -1.11 -11.08
CA SER A 127 0.96 -1.47 -12.46
C SER A 127 2.27 -0.84 -12.94
N ALA A 128 2.63 0.33 -12.42
CA ALA A 128 3.85 1.04 -12.78
C ALA A 128 5.12 0.44 -12.14
N ALA A 129 4.97 -0.51 -11.21
CA ALA A 129 6.08 -1.16 -10.55
C ALA A 129 6.86 -2.06 -11.53
N LYS A 130 8.19 -1.88 -11.58
CA LYS A 130 9.11 -2.56 -12.51
C LYS A 130 9.69 -3.88 -12.02
#